data_AF-A0A7J8Y3B2-F1
#
_entry.id   AF-A0A7J8Y3B2-F1
#
_cell.length_a   1.000
_cell.length_b   1.000
_cell.length_c   1.000
_cell.angle_alpha   90.00
_cell.angle_beta   90.00
_cell.angle_gamma   90.00
#
_symmetry.space_group_name_H-M   'P 1'
#
loop_
_entity.id
_entity.type
_entity.pdbx_description
1 polymer ?
#
loop_
_entity_poly.entity_id
_entity_poly.type
_entity_poly.pdbx_seq_one_letter_code
_entity_poly.pdbx_strand_id
1 'polypeptide(L)'
;MDSHGYSALHLSAAKGYLEIVKGWSRWTQRRPAWPESARVVTERDETALHLCAGSNRPSLIEEIGRDDDNEMVNHKDCEGNTLLHIAIIKFLLTIPGLEINAMNKNGFTALDTLNKVPEIWETWKLNLFSEML
;
A
#
# COMPACT_ATOMS: atom_id res chain seq x y z
N MET A 1 -16.74 -15.40 -3.56
CA MET A 1 -16.68 -14.02 -3.02
C MET A 1 -18.00 -13.74 -2.35
N ASP A 2 -18.04 -12.88 -1.35
CA ASP A 2 -19.30 -12.40 -0.79
C ASP A 2 -19.95 -11.34 -1.70
N SER A 3 -21.04 -10.74 -1.24
CA SER A 3 -21.79 -9.73 -2.00
C SER A 3 -21.05 -8.41 -2.22
N HIS A 4 -19.87 -8.20 -1.62
CA HIS A 4 -19.07 -6.97 -1.76
C HIS A 4 -17.70 -7.26 -2.42
N GLY A 5 -17.55 -8.43 -3.06
CA GLY A 5 -16.31 -8.85 -3.70
C GLY A 5 -15.22 -9.35 -2.75
N TYR A 6 -15.51 -9.57 -1.46
CA TYR A 6 -14.49 -10.08 -0.54
C TYR A 6 -14.25 -11.58 -0.80
N SER A 7 -12.98 -11.93 -0.95
CA SER A 7 -12.50 -13.30 -0.99
C SER A 7 -12.11 -13.75 0.42
N ALA A 8 -11.85 -15.05 0.60
CA ALA A 8 -11.30 -15.55 1.85
C ALA A 8 -9.96 -14.86 2.20
N LEU A 9 -9.15 -14.51 1.21
CA LEU A 9 -7.90 -13.79 1.41
C LEU A 9 -8.13 -12.35 1.84
N HIS A 10 -9.12 -11.65 1.26
CA HIS A 10 -9.52 -10.31 1.70
C HIS A 10 -9.93 -10.28 3.18
N LEU A 11 -10.77 -11.23 3.59
CA LEU A 11 -11.24 -11.32 4.96
C LEU A 11 -10.09 -11.66 5.92
N SER A 12 -9.23 -12.61 5.57
CA SER A 12 -8.05 -12.95 6.38
C SER A 12 -7.07 -11.78 6.51
N ALA A 13 -6.85 -11.03 5.43
CA ALA A 13 -6.03 -9.82 5.40
C ALA A 13 -6.56 -8.76 6.36
N ALA A 14 -7.84 -8.39 6.23
CA ALA A 14 -8.47 -7.39 7.09
C ALA A 14 -8.51 -7.81 8.57
N LYS A 15 -8.82 -9.09 8.84
CA LYS A 15 -8.95 -9.61 10.22
C LYS A 15 -7.62 -9.95 10.89
N GLY A 16 -6.52 -10.03 10.15
CA GLY A 16 -5.21 -10.32 10.72
C GLY A 16 -4.92 -11.81 10.91
N TYR A 17 -5.53 -12.69 10.11
CA TYR A 17 -5.39 -14.15 10.25
C TYR A 17 -4.09 -14.67 9.62
N LEU A 18 -2.96 -14.22 10.14
CA LEU A 18 -1.61 -14.53 9.64
C LEU A 18 -1.34 -16.04 9.49
N GLU A 19 -1.69 -16.83 10.50
CA GLU A 19 -1.38 -18.27 10.50
C GLU A 19 -2.20 -19.04 9.45
N ILE A 20 -3.41 -18.57 9.13
CA ILE A 20 -4.21 -19.13 8.02
C ILE A 20 -3.52 -18.83 6.69
N VAL A 21 -3.10 -17.57 6.48
CA VAL A 21 -2.44 -17.13 5.24
C VAL A 21 -1.10 -17.83 5.04
N LYS A 22 -0.28 -17.98 6.10
CA LYS A 22 0.94 -18.81 6.08
C LYS A 22 0.64 -20.27 5.77
N GLY A 23 -0.47 -20.80 6.28
CA GLY A 23 -0.97 -22.11 5.91
C GLY A 23 -1.13 -22.23 4.39
N TRP A 24 -1.87 -21.29 3.79
CA TRP A 24 -2.06 -21.25 2.34
C TRP A 24 -0.76 -21.08 1.57
N SER A 25 0.11 -20.15 1.98
CA SER A 25 1.42 -19.93 1.34
C SER A 25 2.28 -21.20 1.34
N ARG A 26 2.32 -21.94 2.47
CA ARG A 26 3.03 -23.23 2.54
C ARG A 26 2.42 -24.29 1.63
N TRP A 27 1.08 -24.34 1.50
CA TRP A 27 0.42 -25.21 0.53
C TRP A 27 0.76 -24.83 -0.91
N THR A 28 0.90 -23.53 -1.19
CA THR A 28 1.22 -22.99 -2.52
C THR A 28 2.71 -22.97 -2.83
N GLN A 29 3.63 -23.22 -1.89
CA GLN A 29 5.09 -23.35 -2.13
C GLN A 29 5.48 -24.42 -3.17
N ARG A 30 4.54 -25.26 -3.60
CA ARG A 30 4.68 -26.12 -4.79
C ARG A 30 4.52 -25.37 -6.12
N ARG A 31 4.23 -24.07 -6.09
CA ARG A 31 4.04 -23.16 -7.22
C ARG A 31 4.85 -21.88 -7.00
N PRO A 32 5.29 -21.22 -8.08
CA PRO A 32 6.12 -20.03 -8.01
C PRO A 32 5.38 -18.75 -7.58
N ALA A 33 4.05 -18.79 -7.42
CA ALA A 33 3.25 -17.61 -7.07
C ALA A 33 1.91 -18.02 -6.42
N TRP A 34 1.26 -17.05 -5.75
CA TRP A 34 -0.15 -17.15 -5.36
C TRP A 34 -1.04 -17.56 -6.55
N PRO A 35 -2.09 -18.38 -6.32
CA PRO A 35 -3.04 -18.75 -7.37
C PRO A 35 -3.79 -17.53 -7.90
N GLU A 36 -4.26 -17.58 -9.15
CA GLU A 36 -5.03 -16.49 -9.78
C GLU A 36 -6.22 -16.02 -8.92
N SER A 37 -6.84 -16.94 -8.17
CA SER A 37 -7.92 -16.61 -7.23
C SER A 37 -7.52 -15.68 -6.08
N ALA A 38 -6.22 -15.47 -5.85
CA ALA A 38 -5.70 -14.50 -4.87
C ALA A 38 -5.62 -13.08 -5.42
N ARG A 39 -5.67 -12.91 -6.76
CA ARG A 39 -5.60 -11.62 -7.47
C ARG A 39 -6.96 -10.96 -7.64
N VAL A 40 -8.03 -11.62 -7.19
CA VAL A 40 -9.37 -11.03 -7.17
C VAL A 40 -9.37 -9.75 -6.34
N VAL A 41 -10.18 -8.79 -6.76
CA VAL A 41 -10.32 -7.48 -6.11
C VAL A 41 -11.71 -7.32 -5.50
N THR A 42 -11.83 -6.42 -4.53
CA THR A 42 -13.15 -6.00 -3.99
C THR A 42 -13.91 -5.13 -5.00
N GLU A 43 -15.14 -4.73 -4.68
CA GLU A 43 -15.89 -3.74 -5.47
C GLU A 43 -15.21 -2.35 -5.56
N ARG A 44 -14.21 -2.09 -4.71
CA ARG A 44 -13.39 -0.87 -4.72
C ARG A 44 -12.06 -1.06 -5.46
N ASP A 45 -11.91 -2.14 -6.22
CA ASP A 45 -10.65 -2.55 -6.84
C ASP A 45 -9.50 -2.77 -5.82
N GLU A 46 -9.83 -3.09 -4.56
CA GLU A 46 -8.81 -3.33 -3.54
C GLU A 46 -8.31 -4.78 -3.60
N THR A 47 -7.00 -4.97 -3.63
CA THR A 47 -6.38 -6.27 -3.37
C THR A 47 -6.31 -6.57 -1.87
N ALA A 48 -6.00 -7.81 -1.50
CA ALA A 48 -5.73 -8.19 -0.10
C ALA A 48 -4.61 -7.36 0.54
N LEU A 49 -3.63 -6.91 -0.23
CA LEU A 49 -2.55 -6.04 0.26
C LEU A 49 -3.06 -4.67 0.71
N HIS A 50 -4.00 -4.06 -0.03
CA HIS A 50 -4.65 -2.81 0.37
C HIS A 50 -5.31 -2.95 1.75
N LEU A 51 -6.04 -4.07 1.96
CA LEU A 51 -6.70 -4.34 3.24
C LEU A 51 -5.72 -4.58 4.39
N CYS A 52 -4.58 -5.23 4.13
CA CYS A 52 -3.51 -5.39 5.11
C CYS A 52 -2.95 -4.04 5.55
N ALA A 53 -2.62 -3.15 4.62
CA ALA A 53 -2.12 -1.82 4.93
C ALA A 53 -3.19 -0.97 5.65
N GLY A 54 -4.42 -0.98 5.16
CA GLY A 54 -5.55 -0.26 5.73
C GLY A 54 -5.84 -0.64 7.19
N SER A 55 -5.54 -1.90 7.54
CA SER A 55 -5.74 -2.50 8.86
C SER A 55 -4.46 -2.62 9.70
N ASN A 56 -3.35 -2.00 9.27
CA ASN A 56 -2.04 -2.03 9.93
C ASN A 56 -1.53 -3.46 10.23
N ARG A 57 -1.45 -4.30 9.20
CA ARG A 57 -1.02 -5.71 9.28
C ARG A 57 0.30 -5.97 8.55
N PRO A 58 1.44 -5.43 9.01
CA PRO A 58 2.71 -5.54 8.28
C PRO A 58 3.16 -6.98 8.01
N SER A 59 3.01 -7.89 8.97
CA SER A 59 3.38 -9.30 8.79
C SER A 59 2.57 -10.02 7.70
N LEU A 60 1.34 -9.57 7.42
CA LEU A 60 0.54 -10.11 6.32
C LEU A 60 0.93 -9.48 4.97
N ILE A 61 1.42 -8.23 4.96
CA ILE A 61 2.01 -7.62 3.77
C ILE A 61 3.25 -8.41 3.36
N GLU A 62 4.12 -8.73 4.32
CA GLU A 62 5.32 -9.55 4.09
C GLU A 62 4.98 -10.96 3.60
N GLU A 63 3.93 -11.59 4.13
CA GLU A 63 3.55 -12.94 3.73
C GLU A 63 2.90 -12.98 2.34
N ILE A 64 1.96 -12.07 2.07
CA ILE A 64 1.22 -12.04 0.80
C ILE A 64 2.08 -11.47 -0.32
N GLY A 65 2.87 -10.43 -0.05
CA GLY A 65 3.74 -9.77 -1.01
C GLY A 65 5.13 -10.40 -1.16
N ARG A 66 5.35 -11.61 -0.62
CA ARG A 66 6.65 -12.30 -0.71
C ARG A 66 7.05 -12.65 -2.14
N ASP A 67 6.07 -12.95 -2.98
CA ASP A 67 6.28 -13.34 -4.37
C ASP A 67 6.48 -12.08 -5.25
N ASP A 68 7.23 -12.19 -6.35
CA ASP A 68 7.47 -11.10 -7.32
C ASP A 68 6.24 -10.85 -8.21
N ASP A 69 5.09 -10.69 -7.57
CA ASP A 69 3.81 -10.40 -8.20
C ASP A 69 3.61 -8.89 -8.32
N ASN A 70 4.29 -8.30 -9.29
CA ASN A 70 4.26 -6.86 -9.53
C ASN A 70 2.87 -6.32 -9.81
N GLU A 71 1.98 -7.11 -10.42
CA GLU A 71 0.61 -6.70 -10.69
C GLU A 71 -0.21 -6.59 -9.40
N MET A 72 -0.06 -7.53 -8.47
CA MET A 72 -0.76 -7.48 -7.19
C MET A 72 -0.22 -6.37 -6.27
N VAL A 73 1.10 -6.17 -6.23
CA VAL A 73 1.77 -5.18 -5.36
C VAL A 73 1.51 -3.75 -5.84
N ASN A 74 1.50 -3.52 -7.16
CA ASN A 74 1.31 -2.20 -7.76
C ASN A 74 -0.12 -1.96 -8.27
N HIS A 75 -1.06 -2.87 -7.97
CA HIS A 75 -2.47 -2.69 -8.29
C HIS A 75 -2.96 -1.36 -7.70
N LYS A 76 -3.84 -0.70 -8.43
CA LYS A 76 -4.47 0.54 -7.99
C LYS A 76 -5.93 0.28 -7.65
N ASP A 77 -6.36 0.75 -6.48
CA ASP A 77 -7.77 0.77 -6.14
C ASP A 77 -8.56 1.77 -7.01
N CYS A 78 -9.88 1.86 -6.78
CA CYS A 78 -10.76 2.74 -7.54
C CYS A 78 -10.42 4.24 -7.41
N GLU A 79 -9.64 4.62 -6.40
CA GLU A 79 -9.15 5.99 -6.17
C GLU A 79 -7.74 6.21 -6.74
N GLY A 80 -7.14 5.17 -7.34
CA GLY A 80 -5.78 5.20 -7.88
C GLY A 80 -4.69 4.94 -6.83
N ASN A 81 -5.06 4.62 -5.58
CA ASN A 81 -4.10 4.32 -4.53
C ASN A 81 -3.51 2.94 -4.74
N THR A 82 -2.22 2.81 -4.51
CA THR A 82 -1.55 1.51 -4.38
C THR A 82 -1.40 1.14 -2.91
N LEU A 83 -0.94 -0.09 -2.64
CA LEU A 83 -0.48 -0.53 -1.32
C LEU A 83 0.40 0.53 -0.63
N LEU A 84 1.35 1.12 -1.36
CA LEU A 84 2.30 2.09 -0.83
C LEU A 84 1.61 3.36 -0.31
N HIS A 85 0.63 3.87 -1.06
CA HIS A 85 -0.13 5.07 -0.67
C HIS A 85 -0.83 4.82 0.68
N ILE A 86 -1.55 3.71 0.79
CA ILE A 86 -2.28 3.35 2.02
C ILE A 86 -1.30 3.11 3.17
N ALA A 87 -0.21 2.38 2.94
CA ALA A 87 0.76 2.04 3.98
C ALA A 87 1.43 3.27 4.59
N ILE A 88 1.89 4.22 3.77
CA ILE A 88 2.51 5.46 4.25
C ILE A 88 1.53 6.26 5.09
N ILE A 89 0.32 6.48 4.58
CA ILE A 89 -0.71 7.26 5.29
C ILE A 89 -1.05 6.59 6.62
N LYS A 90 -1.33 5.28 6.60
CA LYS A 90 -1.70 4.53 7.81
C LYS A 90 -0.58 4.51 8.85
N PHE A 91 0.67 4.31 8.41
CA PHE A 91 1.84 4.33 9.30
C PHE A 91 2.00 5.70 9.97
N LEU A 92 2.00 6.80 9.20
CA LEU A 92 2.18 8.14 9.75
C LEU A 92 1.04 8.53 10.71
N LEU A 93 -0.20 8.16 10.40
CA LEU A 93 -1.35 8.42 11.28
C LEU A 93 -1.30 7.64 12.60
N THR A 94 -0.38 6.68 12.78
CA THR A 94 -0.18 6.04 14.09
C THR A 94 0.60 6.91 15.08
N ILE A 95 1.27 7.97 14.61
CA ILE A 95 2.12 8.82 15.45
C ILE A 95 1.24 9.81 16.24
N PRO A 96 1.20 9.72 17.59
CA PRO A 96 0.42 10.65 18.39
C PRO A 96 0.94 12.08 18.24
N GLY A 97 0.02 13.03 18.03
CA GLY A 97 0.36 14.45 17.90
C GLY A 97 0.91 14.86 16.53
N LEU A 98 0.90 13.97 15.53
CA LEU A 98 1.27 14.33 14.17
C LEU A 98 0.26 15.34 13.58
N GLU A 99 0.73 16.53 13.25
CA GLU A 99 -0.10 17.59 12.66
C GLU A 99 -0.16 17.45 11.13
N ILE A 100 -1.20 16.78 10.64
CA ILE A 100 -1.38 16.51 9.19
C ILE A 100 -1.56 17.77 8.34
N ASN A 101 -2.01 18.86 8.96
CA ASN A 101 -2.26 20.14 8.30
C ASN A 101 -1.16 21.18 8.60
N ALA A 102 -0.02 20.75 9.15
CA ALA A 102 1.10 21.64 9.39
C ALA A 102 1.53 22.28 8.07
N MET A 103 1.67 23.60 8.09
CA MET A 103 2.12 24.36 6.93
C MET A 103 3.63 24.58 7.01
N ASN A 104 4.32 24.39 5.89
CA ASN A 104 5.72 24.80 5.77
C ASN A 104 5.86 26.33 5.66
N LYS A 105 7.09 26.84 5.52
CA LYS A 105 7.36 28.29 5.39
C LYS A 105 6.68 28.95 4.18
N ASN A 106 6.24 28.17 3.20
CA ASN A 106 5.57 28.63 2.00
C ASN A 106 4.03 28.58 2.12
N GLY A 107 3.49 28.21 3.29
CA GLY A 107 2.06 28.09 3.52
C GLY A 107 1.43 26.82 2.91
N PHE A 108 2.23 25.81 2.58
CA PHE A 108 1.74 24.55 2.00
C PHE A 108 1.66 23.44 3.05
N THR A 109 0.57 22.70 3.03
CA THR A 109 0.44 21.41 3.75
C THR A 109 1.28 20.32 3.07
N ALA A 110 1.37 19.15 3.69
CA ALA A 110 1.99 17.98 3.07
C ALA A 110 1.32 17.61 1.73
N LEU A 111 -0.01 17.67 1.66
CA LEU A 111 -0.77 17.37 0.44
C LEU A 111 -0.53 18.42 -0.65
N ASP A 112 -0.54 19.71 -0.29
CA ASP A 112 -0.23 20.79 -1.24
C ASP A 112 1.17 20.63 -1.83
N THR A 113 2.13 20.23 -0.99
CA THR A 113 3.51 20.00 -1.41
C THR A 113 3.58 18.84 -2.40
N LEU A 114 2.88 17.73 -2.13
CA LEU A 114 2.81 16.57 -3.04
C LEU A 114 2.25 16.95 -4.41
N ASN A 115 1.19 17.76 -4.44
CA ASN A 115 0.55 18.19 -5.68
C ASN A 115 1.44 19.12 -6.53
N LYS A 116 2.42 19.77 -5.90
CA LYS A 116 3.41 20.62 -6.58
C LYS A 116 4.69 19.90 -6.96
N VAL A 117 4.88 18.63 -6.57
CA VAL A 117 6.12 17.87 -6.85
C VAL A 117 6.57 17.92 -8.31
N PRO A 118 5.71 17.90 -9.35
CA PRO A 118 6.18 18.05 -10.73
C PRO A 118 6.93 19.37 -11.00
N GLU A 119 6.52 20.46 -10.36
CA GLU A 119 7.16 21.78 -10.45
C GLU A 119 8.43 21.85 -9.57
N ILE A 120 8.38 21.21 -8.40
CA ILE A 120 9.44 21.25 -7.39
C ILE A 120 10.59 20.29 -7.74
N TRP A 121 10.31 19.13 -8.35
CA TRP A 121 11.30 18.10 -8.67
C TRP A 121 12.35 18.57 -9.68
N GLU A 122 11.94 19.38 -10.67
CA GLU A 122 12.88 20.03 -11.58
C GLU A 122 13.77 21.03 -10.83
N THR A 123 13.20 21.75 -9.88
CA THR A 123 13.93 22.71 -9.02
C THR A 123 14.90 21.98 -8.07
N TRP A 124 14.50 20.85 -7.51
CA TRP A 124 15.32 20.06 -6.57
C TRP A 124 16.40 19.25 -7.27
N LYS A 125 16.15 18.72 -8.47
CA LYS A 125 17.20 18.16 -9.33
C LYS A 125 18.30 19.20 -9.56
N LEU A 126 17.93 20.41 -9.99
CA LEU A 126 18.89 21.48 -10.29
C LEU A 126 19.76 21.83 -9.07
N ASN A 127 19.16 21.91 -7.87
CA ASN A 127 19.90 22.24 -6.65
C ASN A 127 20.77 21.09 -6.13
N LEU A 128 20.27 19.85 -6.19
CA LEU A 128 21.03 18.65 -5.76
C LEU A 128 22.27 18.42 -6.63
N PHE A 129 22.22 18.75 -7.93
CA PHE A 129 23.39 18.69 -8.81
C PHE A 129 24.34 19.89 -8.65
N SER A 130 23.86 21.05 -8.18
CA SER A 130 24.72 22.21 -7.92
C SER A 130 25.52 22.12 -6.61
N GLU A 131 25.03 21.36 -5.62
CA GLU A 131 25.74 21.14 -4.34
C GLU A 131 26.76 19.97 -4.42
N MET A 132 26.81 19.27 -5.56
CA MET A 132 27.73 18.16 -5.84
C MET A 132 28.91 18.55 -6.76
N LEU A 133 29.13 19.85 -7.00
CA LEU A 133 30.29 20.43 -7.69
C LEU A 133 30.93 21.52 -6.82
#